data_AF-A6KLC5-F1
#
_entry.id   AF-A6KLC5-F1
#
_cell.length_a   1.000
_cell.length_b   1.000
_cell.length_c   1.000
_cell.angle_alpha   90.00
_cell.angle_beta   90.00
_cell.angle_gamma   90.00
#
_symmetry.space_group_name_H-M   'P 1'
#
loop_
_entity.id
_entity.type
_entity.pdbx_description
1 polymer ?
#
loop_
_entity_poly.entity_id
_entity_poly.type
_entity_poly.pdbx_seq_one_letter_code
_entity_poly.pdbx_strand_id
1 'polypeptide(L)'
;MNSQVSARKAGTLLLLMMSNLLFCQNVQTLPVCSGGDCQTPLPELFDRVVMLSHYIHTLYTDMFIEFDKQYVQDREFIAKAINDCPTSSLATPEDKEQAQKVPPEVLLNLILSLVHSWNDPLFQLITGLGGIHEAPDAIISRAKEIEEQNKRLLEGIEKIISQLEYCQTFK
;
A
#
# COMPACT_ATOMS: atom_id res chain seq x y z
N MET A 1 -24.82 -7.33 48.92
CA MET A 1 -23.98 -6.23 48.38
C MET A 1 -23.16 -6.62 47.13
N ASN A 2 -23.43 -7.74 46.45
CA ASN A 2 -22.63 -8.22 45.31
C ASN A 2 -23.31 -8.08 43.93
N SER A 3 -24.63 -7.94 43.89
CA SER A 3 -25.42 -7.81 42.65
C SER A 3 -25.22 -6.46 41.95
N GLN A 4 -25.08 -5.38 42.73
CA GLN A 4 -24.94 -4.01 42.22
C GLN A 4 -23.57 -3.75 41.57
N VAL A 5 -22.51 -4.41 42.06
CA VAL A 5 -21.14 -4.36 41.48
C VAL A 5 -21.07 -5.17 40.18
N SER A 6 -21.76 -6.32 40.12
CA SER A 6 -21.84 -7.16 38.92
C SER A 6 -22.58 -6.45 37.78
N ALA A 7 -23.70 -5.79 38.09
CA ALA A 7 -24.47 -5.03 37.11
C ALA A 7 -23.69 -3.82 36.56
N ARG A 8 -22.91 -3.14 37.40
CA ARG A 8 -22.04 -2.02 36.97
C ARG A 8 -20.96 -2.49 36.00
N LYS A 9 -20.29 -3.61 36.30
CA LYS A 9 -19.25 -4.19 35.43
C LYS A 9 -19.82 -4.65 34.08
N ALA A 10 -21.00 -5.28 34.09
CA ALA A 10 -21.70 -5.68 32.87
C ALA A 10 -22.09 -4.48 32.02
N GLY A 11 -22.59 -3.39 32.63
CA GLY A 11 -22.92 -2.14 31.94
C GLY A 11 -21.70 -1.45 31.32
N THR A 12 -20.57 -1.41 32.03
CA THR A 12 -19.31 -0.86 31.49
C THR A 12 -18.79 -1.69 30.32
N LEU A 13 -18.87 -3.01 30.39
CA LEU A 13 -18.46 -3.92 29.31
C LEU A 13 -19.34 -3.74 28.05
N LEU A 14 -20.66 -3.63 28.24
CA LEU A 14 -21.61 -3.37 27.18
C LEU A 14 -21.35 -2.01 26.52
N LEU A 15 -21.10 -0.97 27.31
CA LEU A 15 -20.75 0.36 26.80
C LEU A 15 -19.45 0.31 25.97
N LEU A 16 -18.43 -0.42 26.44
CA LEU A 16 -17.17 -0.61 25.72
C LEU A 16 -17.37 -1.31 24.37
N MET A 17 -18.16 -2.39 24.35
CA MET A 17 -18.48 -3.09 23.09
C MET A 17 -19.27 -2.21 22.12
N MET A 18 -20.27 -1.46 22.61
CA MET A 18 -21.06 -0.56 21.76
C MET A 18 -20.23 0.61 21.22
N SER A 19 -19.28 1.15 22.00
CA SER A 19 -18.34 2.18 21.54
C SER A 19 -17.42 1.67 20.42
N ASN A 20 -16.95 0.41 20.51
CA ASN A 20 -16.12 -0.20 19.47
C ASN A 20 -16.89 -0.50 18.19
N LEU A 21 -18.16 -0.92 18.29
CA LEU A 21 -19.05 -1.13 17.14
C LEU A 21 -19.39 0.18 16.42
N LEU A 22 -19.63 1.26 17.17
CA LEU A 22 -19.90 2.59 16.62
C LEU A 22 -18.68 3.21 15.92
N PHE A 23 -17.46 2.85 16.35
CA PHE A 23 -16.23 3.26 15.67
C PHE A 23 -16.12 2.62 14.28
N CYS A 24 -16.62 1.38 14.12
CA CYS A 24 -16.64 0.68 12.84
C CYS A 24 -17.77 1.15 11.90
N GLN A 25 -18.89 1.66 12.44
CA GLN A 25 -20.06 2.07 11.65
C GLN A 25 -20.04 3.54 11.19
N ASN A 26 -19.23 4.42 11.80
CA ASN A 26 -19.18 5.84 11.43
C ASN A 26 -18.11 6.12 10.37
N VAL A 27 -18.40 5.77 9.12
CA VAL A 27 -17.59 6.12 7.94
C VAL A 27 -17.82 7.59 7.49
N GLN A 28 -18.53 8.44 8.26
CA GLN A 28 -18.70 9.88 7.95
C GLN A 28 -18.72 10.83 9.16
N THR A 29 -17.85 10.64 10.15
CA THR A 29 -17.59 11.73 11.10
C THR A 29 -16.15 12.23 10.94
N LEU A 30 -16.01 13.37 10.26
CA LEU A 30 -14.78 14.17 10.27
C LEU A 30 -14.39 14.40 11.75
N PRO A 31 -13.19 14.02 12.20
CA PRO A 31 -12.87 14.17 13.61
C PRO A 31 -12.58 15.64 13.91
N VAL A 32 -13.33 16.22 14.87
CA VAL A 32 -12.89 17.43 15.56
C VAL A 32 -11.70 17.03 16.43
N CYS A 33 -10.48 17.25 15.94
CA CYS A 33 -9.27 16.86 16.64
C CYS A 33 -8.93 17.89 17.75
N SER A 34 -9.03 17.49 19.02
CA SER A 34 -8.44 18.21 20.16
C SER A 34 -7.36 17.33 20.80
N GLY A 35 -6.10 17.61 20.46
CA GLY A 35 -4.94 17.06 21.16
C GLY A 35 -4.29 15.82 20.52
N GLY A 36 -3.23 16.05 19.76
CA GLY A 36 -2.08 15.15 19.68
C GLY A 36 -2.07 14.06 18.60
N ASP A 37 -3.12 13.27 18.45
CA ASP A 37 -3.08 12.13 17.52
C ASP A 37 -4.45 11.88 16.88
N CYS A 38 -4.65 12.47 15.70
CA CYS A 38 -5.86 12.26 14.93
C CYS A 38 -5.61 11.08 13.99
N GLN A 39 -6.23 9.94 14.27
CA GLN A 39 -6.21 8.82 13.34
C GLN A 39 -6.84 9.25 12.03
N THR A 40 -6.06 9.17 10.94
CA THR A 40 -6.55 9.44 9.59
C THR A 40 -7.71 8.48 9.28
N PRO A 41 -8.89 9.00 8.89
CA PRO A 41 -10.02 8.17 8.51
C PRO A 41 -9.66 7.21 7.38
N LEU A 42 -10.23 6.01 7.41
CA LEU A 42 -9.95 4.96 6.43
C LEU A 42 -10.16 5.39 4.96
N PRO A 43 -11.22 6.13 4.59
CA PRO A 43 -11.39 6.62 3.22
C PRO A 43 -10.25 7.54 2.78
N GLU A 44 -9.79 8.43 3.66
CA GLU A 44 -8.68 9.34 3.37
C GLU A 44 -7.35 8.57 3.23
N LEU A 45 -7.15 7.48 3.97
CA LEU A 45 -6.01 6.60 3.77
C LEU A 45 -6.04 5.93 2.38
N PHE A 46 -7.20 5.43 1.94
CA PHE A 46 -7.35 4.88 0.60
C PHE A 46 -7.05 5.92 -0.48
N ASP A 47 -7.59 7.14 -0.36
CA ASP A 47 -7.34 8.22 -1.32
C ASP A 47 -5.84 8.54 -1.43
N ARG A 48 -5.14 8.60 -0.30
CA ARG A 48 -3.68 8.83 -0.26
C ARG A 48 -2.90 7.69 -0.90
N VAL A 49 -3.24 6.44 -0.60
CA VAL A 49 -2.58 5.24 -1.16
C VAL A 49 -2.79 5.15 -2.67
N VAL A 50 -4.01 5.43 -3.15
CA VAL A 50 -4.33 5.45 -4.59
C VAL A 50 -3.59 6.59 -5.31
N MET A 51 -3.52 7.78 -4.70
CA MET A 51 -2.74 8.87 -5.27
C MET A 51 -1.25 8.51 -5.38
N LEU A 52 -0.67 7.96 -4.32
CA LEU A 52 0.75 7.55 -4.31
C LEU A 52 1.03 6.45 -5.33
N SER A 53 0.16 5.45 -5.46
CA SER A 53 0.35 4.38 -6.45
C SER A 53 0.31 4.90 -7.89
N HIS A 54 -0.61 5.82 -8.20
CA HIS A 54 -0.63 6.49 -9.50
C HIS A 54 0.64 7.32 -9.77
N TYR A 55 1.14 8.01 -8.75
CA TYR A 55 2.37 8.78 -8.87
C TYR A 55 3.59 7.89 -9.13
N ILE A 56 3.73 6.81 -8.36
CA ILE A 56 4.79 5.80 -8.54
C ILE A 56 4.72 5.18 -9.94
N HIS A 57 3.53 4.81 -10.41
CA HIS A 57 3.34 4.30 -11.77
C HIS A 57 3.82 5.29 -12.84
N THR A 58 3.55 6.58 -12.65
CA THR A 58 4.00 7.64 -13.56
C THR A 58 5.52 7.73 -13.57
N LEU A 59 6.16 7.73 -12.40
CA LEU A 59 7.62 7.74 -12.29
C LEU A 59 8.27 6.51 -12.97
N TYR A 60 7.71 5.31 -12.77
CA TYR A 60 8.19 4.10 -13.44
C TYR A 60 8.06 4.21 -14.97
N THR A 61 6.92 4.72 -15.45
CA THR A 61 6.66 4.90 -16.88
C THR A 61 7.66 5.87 -17.49
N ASP A 62 7.88 7.02 -16.87
CA ASP A 62 8.82 8.03 -17.33
C ASP A 62 10.27 7.53 -17.30
N MET A 63 10.65 6.81 -16.25
CA MET A 63 11.97 6.19 -16.14
C MET A 63 12.19 5.14 -17.24
N PHE A 64 11.18 4.30 -17.52
CA PHE A 64 11.24 3.31 -18.57
C PHE A 64 11.33 3.95 -19.97
N ILE A 65 10.56 5.01 -20.25
CA ILE A 65 10.64 5.75 -21.52
C ILE A 65 12.03 6.35 -21.73
N GLU A 66 12.62 6.93 -20.68
CA GLU A 66 13.97 7.49 -20.77
C GLU A 66 15.02 6.39 -21.02
N PHE A 67 14.89 5.25 -20.32
CA PHE A 67 15.74 4.10 -20.53
C PHE A 67 15.62 3.54 -21.96
N ASP A 68 14.40 3.34 -22.45
CA ASP A 68 14.13 2.82 -23.78
C ASP A 68 14.74 3.72 -24.86
N LYS A 69 14.50 5.03 -24.75
CA LYS A 69 15.04 6.04 -25.68
C LYS A 69 16.57 6.06 -25.71
N GLN A 70 17.23 5.89 -24.55
CA GLN A 70 18.69 5.98 -24.46
C GLN A 70 19.40 4.67 -24.83
N TYR A 71 18.81 3.50 -24.50
CA TYR A 71 19.53 2.23 -24.49
C TYR A 71 18.90 1.14 -25.35
N VAL A 72 17.61 1.24 -25.70
CA VAL A 72 16.88 0.18 -26.39
C VAL A 72 16.46 0.68 -27.78
N GLN A 73 17.43 0.72 -28.70
CA GLN A 73 17.14 1.03 -30.10
C GLN A 73 16.61 -0.19 -30.89
N ASP A 74 16.91 -1.41 -30.41
CA ASP A 74 16.47 -2.68 -31.02
C ASP A 74 15.42 -3.40 -30.17
N ARG A 75 14.28 -3.74 -30.80
CA ARG A 75 13.13 -4.41 -30.16
C ARG A 75 13.43 -5.81 -29.61
N GLU A 76 14.60 -6.37 -29.89
CA GLU A 76 15.01 -7.69 -29.41
C GLU A 76 15.21 -7.71 -27.88
N PHE A 77 15.62 -6.59 -27.27
CA PHE A 77 15.77 -6.50 -25.82
C PHE A 77 14.43 -6.60 -25.09
N ILE A 78 13.41 -5.88 -25.58
CA ILE A 78 12.05 -5.95 -25.02
C ILE A 78 11.47 -7.36 -25.17
N ALA A 79 11.71 -8.01 -26.31
CA ALA A 79 11.21 -9.36 -26.56
C ALA A 79 11.77 -10.40 -25.56
N LYS A 80 13.01 -10.23 -25.09
CA LYS A 80 13.64 -11.11 -24.10
C LYS A 80 13.07 -10.90 -22.69
N ALA A 81 12.54 -9.72 -22.38
CA ALA A 81 11.98 -9.42 -21.06
C ALA A 81 10.51 -9.88 -20.89
N ILE A 82 9.87 -10.38 -21.94
CA ILE A 82 8.47 -10.82 -21.90
C ILE A 82 8.36 -12.05 -20.98
N ASN A 83 7.67 -11.88 -19.84
CA ASN A 83 7.41 -12.86 -18.77
C ASN A 83 8.51 -13.03 -17.71
N ASP A 84 9.58 -12.23 -17.72
CA ASP A 84 10.69 -12.38 -16.77
C ASP A 84 10.51 -11.58 -15.46
N CYS A 85 9.28 -11.15 -15.17
CA CYS A 85 8.98 -10.43 -13.93
C CYS A 85 9.04 -11.38 -12.72
N PRO A 86 9.80 -11.04 -11.66
CA PRO A 86 9.86 -11.85 -10.43
C PRO A 86 8.49 -12.05 -9.75
N THR A 87 7.54 -11.15 -9.99
CA THR A 87 6.19 -11.19 -9.45
C THR A 87 5.22 -12.05 -10.27
N SER A 88 5.64 -12.60 -11.42
CA SER A 88 4.79 -13.42 -12.31
C SER A 88 4.24 -14.68 -11.64
N SER A 89 4.89 -15.19 -10.58
CA SER A 89 4.41 -16.33 -9.81
C SER A 89 3.29 -15.99 -8.84
N LEU A 90 3.00 -14.71 -8.60
CA LEU A 90 1.90 -14.29 -7.73
C LEU A 90 0.58 -14.43 -8.48
N ALA A 91 -0.43 -15.01 -7.81
CA ALA A 91 -1.76 -15.16 -8.37
C ALA A 91 -2.51 -13.82 -8.36
N THR A 92 -2.19 -12.95 -9.31
CA THR A 92 -2.87 -11.67 -9.50
C THR A 92 -4.12 -11.83 -10.36
N PRO A 93 -5.24 -11.18 -10.01
CA PRO A 93 -6.41 -11.17 -10.87
C PRO A 93 -6.10 -10.43 -12.18
N GLU A 94 -6.38 -11.06 -13.31
CA GLU A 94 -6.07 -10.51 -14.65
C GLU A 94 -7.20 -9.63 -15.21
N ASP A 95 -8.40 -9.79 -14.66
CA ASP A 95 -9.60 -9.08 -15.09
C ASP A 95 -10.49 -8.66 -13.91
N LYS A 96 -11.51 -7.87 -14.22
CA LYS A 96 -12.44 -7.32 -13.24
C LYS A 96 -13.24 -8.43 -12.54
N GLU A 97 -13.67 -9.44 -13.28
CA GLU A 97 -14.49 -10.53 -12.78
C GLU A 97 -13.71 -11.40 -11.78
N GLN A 98 -12.42 -11.62 -12.02
CA GLN A 98 -11.51 -12.26 -11.09
C GLN A 98 -11.30 -11.38 -9.86
N ALA A 99 -10.97 -10.10 -10.04
CA ALA A 99 -10.71 -9.17 -8.94
C ALA A 99 -11.91 -9.05 -7.98
N GLN A 100 -13.14 -9.03 -8.51
CA GLN A 100 -14.37 -8.96 -7.70
C GLN A 100 -14.66 -10.24 -6.90
N LYS A 101 -14.08 -11.39 -7.29
CA LYS A 101 -14.23 -12.65 -6.56
C LYS A 101 -13.18 -12.82 -5.46
N VAL A 102 -12.09 -12.06 -5.49
CA VAL A 102 -11.04 -12.12 -4.47
C VAL A 102 -11.55 -11.48 -3.17
N PRO A 103 -11.45 -12.16 -2.01
CA PRO A 103 -11.77 -11.54 -0.74
C PRO A 103 -10.92 -10.27 -0.50
N PRO A 104 -11.49 -9.16 0.03
CA PRO A 104 -10.76 -7.91 0.20
C PRO A 104 -9.45 -8.03 0.99
N GLU A 105 -9.43 -8.84 2.05
CA GLU A 105 -8.23 -9.12 2.85
C GLU A 105 -7.13 -9.82 2.04
N VAL A 106 -7.51 -10.77 1.18
CA VAL A 106 -6.58 -11.48 0.30
C VAL A 106 -6.03 -10.51 -0.74
N LEU A 107 -6.87 -9.63 -1.29
CA LEU A 107 -6.45 -8.63 -2.25
C LEU A 107 -5.48 -7.61 -1.63
N LEU A 108 -5.75 -7.14 -0.41
CA LEU A 108 -4.85 -6.22 0.31
C LEU A 108 -3.49 -6.87 0.63
N ASN A 109 -3.49 -8.13 1.07
CA ASN A 109 -2.25 -8.87 1.32
C ASN A 109 -1.44 -9.14 0.03
N LEU A 110 -2.13 -9.36 -1.10
CA LEU A 110 -1.48 -9.47 -2.39
C LEU A 110 -0.84 -8.14 -2.80
N ILE A 111 -1.54 -7.02 -2.63
CA ILE A 111 -1.00 -5.67 -2.90
C ILE A 111 0.22 -5.41 -2.00
N LEU A 112 0.13 -5.72 -0.70
CA LEU A 112 1.24 -5.60 0.24
C LEU A 112 2.47 -6.39 -0.23
N SER A 113 2.27 -7.65 -0.62
CA SER A 113 3.32 -8.54 -1.11
C SER A 113 3.98 -8.00 -2.38
N LEU A 114 3.18 -7.47 -3.32
CA LEU A 114 3.66 -6.86 -4.55
C LEU A 114 4.52 -5.63 -4.26
N VAL A 115 4.03 -4.68 -3.46
CA VAL A 115 4.75 -3.45 -3.11
C VAL A 115 6.05 -3.76 -2.37
N HIS A 116 6.02 -4.71 -1.43
CA HIS A 116 7.20 -5.16 -0.71
C HIS A 116 8.25 -5.81 -1.62
N SER A 117 7.84 -6.60 -2.61
CA SER A 117 8.76 -7.31 -3.51
C SER A 117 9.66 -6.38 -4.36
N TRP A 118 9.31 -5.10 -4.49
CA TRP A 118 10.09 -4.11 -5.23
C TRP A 118 11.23 -3.47 -4.42
N ASN A 119 11.31 -3.70 -3.10
CA ASN A 119 12.36 -3.11 -2.27
C ASN A 119 13.78 -3.53 -2.72
N ASP A 120 14.01 -4.84 -2.89
CA ASP A 120 15.33 -5.35 -3.29
C ASP A 120 15.70 -4.97 -4.73
N PRO A 121 14.81 -5.12 -5.74
CA PRO A 121 15.09 -4.66 -7.10
C PRO A 121 15.43 -3.17 -7.19
N LEU A 122 14.73 -2.30 -6.46
CA LEU A 122 15.02 -0.85 -6.46
C LEU A 122 16.36 -0.55 -5.82
N PHE A 123 16.68 -1.18 -4.69
CA PHE A 123 17.98 -1.04 -4.04
C PHE A 123 19.13 -1.47 -4.97
N GLN A 124 18.96 -2.60 -5.65
CA GLN A 124 19.95 -3.11 -6.60
C GLN A 124 20.09 -2.19 -7.82
N LEU A 125 18.99 -1.66 -8.36
CA LEU A 125 19.01 -0.70 -9.46
C LEU A 125 19.80 0.56 -9.09
N ILE A 126 19.49 1.18 -7.95
CA ILE A 126 20.14 2.42 -7.50
C ILE A 126 21.64 2.18 -7.23
N THR A 127 21.97 1.07 -6.56
CA THR A 127 23.36 0.69 -6.27
C THR A 127 24.14 0.43 -7.56
N GLY A 128 23.54 -0.29 -8.50
CA GLY A 128 24.14 -0.60 -9.81
C GLY A 128 24.41 0.66 -10.62
N LEU A 129 23.43 1.58 -10.71
CA LEU A 129 23.60 2.85 -11.41
C LEU A 129 24.67 3.75 -10.78
N GLY A 130 24.80 3.74 -9.44
CA GLY A 130 25.83 4.50 -8.73
C GLY A 130 27.27 4.06 -9.04
N GLY A 131 27.46 2.84 -9.56
CA GLY A 131 28.76 2.32 -9.98
C GLY A 131 29.16 2.66 -11.42
N ILE A 132 28.29 3.30 -12.20
CA ILE A 132 28.53 3.61 -13.61
C ILE A 132 29.15 5.01 -13.73
N HIS A 133 30.23 5.14 -14.51
CA HIS A 133 30.80 6.44 -14.86
C HIS A 133 29.85 7.17 -15.83
N GLU A 134 29.45 8.41 -15.51
CA GLU A 134 28.41 9.17 -16.24
C GLU A 134 27.04 8.47 -16.26
N ALA A 135 26.59 8.01 -15.10
CA ALA A 135 25.27 7.41 -14.97
C ALA A 135 24.15 8.42 -15.33
N PRO A 136 23.04 7.95 -15.94
CA PRO A 136 21.96 8.82 -16.39
C PRO A 136 21.22 9.44 -15.19
N ASP A 137 21.55 10.70 -14.88
CA ASP A 137 21.03 11.45 -13.73
C ASP A 137 19.50 11.40 -13.63
N ALA A 138 18.82 11.46 -14.78
CA ALA A 138 17.36 11.45 -14.88
C ALA A 138 16.74 10.08 -14.54
N ILE A 139 17.45 8.98 -14.73
CA ILE A 139 17.00 7.62 -14.36
C ILE A 139 17.32 7.39 -12.88
N ILE A 140 18.51 7.77 -12.41
CA ILE A 140 18.90 7.64 -11.00
C ILE A 140 17.96 8.45 -10.09
N SER A 141 17.67 9.70 -10.45
CA SER A 141 16.81 10.56 -9.64
C SER A 141 15.40 9.97 -9.48
N ARG A 142 14.82 9.48 -10.59
CA ARG A 142 13.52 8.79 -10.58
C ARG A 142 13.56 7.49 -9.79
N ALA A 143 14.60 6.67 -9.93
CA ALA A 143 14.74 5.43 -9.17
C ALA A 143 14.75 5.68 -7.66
N LYS A 144 15.49 6.71 -7.20
CA LYS A 144 15.52 7.12 -5.79
C LYS A 144 14.17 7.63 -5.30
N GLU A 145 13.49 8.43 -6.12
CA GLU A 145 12.17 8.92 -5.77
C GLU A 145 11.15 7.79 -5.67
N ILE A 146 11.16 6.84 -6.61
CA ILE A 146 10.34 5.63 -6.58
C ILE A 146 10.62 4.84 -5.29
N GLU A 147 11.88 4.65 -4.90
CA GLU A 147 12.25 3.96 -3.65
C GLU A 147 11.62 4.63 -2.42
N GLU A 148 11.69 5.97 -2.34
CA GLU A 148 11.09 6.73 -1.25
C GLU A 148 9.56 6.62 -1.26
N GLN A 149 8.92 6.79 -2.41
CA GLN A 149 7.47 6.72 -2.51
C GLN A 149 6.96 5.29 -2.26
N ASN A 150 7.69 4.25 -2.67
CA ASN A 150 7.33 2.86 -2.43
C ASN A 150 7.29 2.54 -0.92
N LYS A 151 8.22 3.09 -0.12
CA LYS A 151 8.20 2.98 1.34
C LYS A 151 6.95 3.63 1.94
N ARG A 152 6.60 4.84 1.48
CA ARG A 152 5.38 5.55 1.94
C ARG A 152 4.10 4.82 1.53
N LEU A 153 4.09 4.20 0.35
CA LEU A 153 2.98 3.39 -0.13
C LEU A 153 2.81 2.14 0.75
N LEU A 154 3.91 1.45 1.05
CA LEU A 154 3.95 0.29 1.92
C LEU A 154 3.38 0.60 3.31
N GLU A 155 3.88 1.65 3.97
CA GLU A 155 3.37 2.13 5.27
C GLU A 155 1.87 2.45 5.22
N GLY A 156 1.40 3.06 4.13
CA GLY A 156 -0.01 3.38 3.93
C GLY A 156 -0.90 2.13 3.87
N ILE A 157 -0.45 1.09 3.15
CA ILE A 157 -1.16 -0.18 3.01
C ILE A 157 -1.17 -0.93 4.36
N GLU A 158 -0.04 -1.00 5.06
CA GLU A 158 0.06 -1.62 6.39
C GLU A 158 -0.88 -0.96 7.41
N LYS A 159 -1.00 0.37 7.34
CA LYS A 159 -1.94 1.13 8.19
C LYS A 159 -3.40 0.82 7.86
N ILE A 160 -3.75 0.68 6.58
CA ILE A 160 -5.10 0.26 6.14
C ILE A 160 -5.44 -1.13 6.68
N ILE A 161 -4.54 -2.09 6.50
CA ILE A 161 -4.71 -3.48 6.98
C ILE A 161 -4.91 -3.47 8.51
N SER A 162 -4.04 -2.78 9.23
CA SER A 162 -4.12 -2.68 10.69
C SER A 162 -5.45 -2.09 11.19
N GLN A 163 -5.97 -1.06 10.52
CA GLN A 163 -7.28 -0.47 10.87
C GLN A 163 -8.45 -1.41 10.58
N LEU A 164 -8.37 -2.20 9.51
CA LEU A 164 -9.41 -3.17 9.15
C LEU A 164 -9.44 -4.36 10.12
N GLU A 165 -8.28 -4.90 10.49
CA GLU A 165 -8.16 -5.98 11.49
C GLU A 165 -8.69 -5.56 12.87
N TYR A 166 -8.40 -4.32 13.27
CA TYR A 166 -8.97 -3.75 14.49
C TYR A 166 -10.50 -3.74 14.43
N CYS A 167 -11.09 -3.30 13.32
CA CYS A 167 -12.55 -3.28 13.14
C CYS A 167 -13.18 -4.69 13.15
N GLN A 168 -12.46 -5.71 12.70
CA GLN A 168 -12.94 -7.10 12.71
C GLN A 168 -12.92 -7.75 14.10
N THR A 169 -11.96 -7.36 14.94
CA THR A 169 -11.81 -7.91 16.30
C THR A 169 -13.01 -7.59 17.21
N PHE A 170 -13.79 -6.57 16.88
CA PHE A 170 -14.95 -6.12 17.67
C PHE A 170 -16.31 -6.41 17.01
N LYS A 171 -16.34 -7.22 15.94
CA LYS A 171 -17.56 -7.69 15.29
C LYS A 171 -17.98 -9.06 15.81
#